data_AF-A0A521AN02-F1
#
_entry.id   AF-A0A521AN02-F1
#
_cell.length_a   1.000
_cell.length_b   1.000
_cell.length_c   1.000
_cell.angle_alpha   90.00
_cell.angle_beta   90.00
_cell.angle_gamma   90.00
#
_symmetry.space_group_name_H-M   'P 1'
#
loop_
_entity.id
_entity.type
_entity.pdbx_description
1 polymer ?
#
loop_
_entity_poly.entity_id
_entity_poly.type
_entity_poly.pdbx_seq_one_letter_code
_entity_poly.pdbx_strand_id
1 'polypeptide(L)'
;MTNTVLDVTVMLLCVSASVVALGTVESGIETEEYAAADAADRLATETATVTYEIDGGDHESRTVHATLVELLATAVREPPGTDGGIGDRFRSRVIERVTDALGGRTRIDVRYETGAPMLTIGNEPPATAEVTAAVLTHPGSERIEGDGPGRFRIVVRAW
;
A
#
# COMPACT_ATOMS: atom_id res chain seq x y z
N MET A 1 -31.30 -24.90 -8.31
CA MET A 1 -31.33 -23.71 -7.44
C MET A 1 -29.90 -23.21 -7.29
N THR A 2 -29.50 -22.27 -8.13
CA THR A 2 -28.15 -21.70 -8.23
C THR A 2 -28.35 -20.24 -8.63
N ASN A 3 -28.49 -19.29 -7.69
CA ASN A 3 -28.38 -17.88 -8.10
C ASN A 3 -28.23 -16.78 -7.04
N THR A 4 -28.21 -17.02 -5.73
CA THR A 4 -28.08 -15.90 -4.76
C THR A 4 -26.66 -15.66 -4.26
N VAL A 5 -25.77 -16.64 -4.33
CA VAL A 5 -24.40 -16.51 -3.81
C VAL A 5 -23.46 -15.82 -4.80
N LEU A 6 -23.65 -16.07 -6.11
CA LEU A 6 -22.88 -15.42 -7.17
C LEU A 6 -23.27 -13.94 -7.35
N ASP A 7 -24.54 -13.59 -7.15
CA ASP A 7 -25.02 -12.21 -7.31
C ASP A 7 -24.43 -11.26 -6.24
N VAL A 8 -24.27 -11.74 -5.00
CA VAL A 8 -23.69 -10.97 -3.89
C VAL A 8 -22.16 -10.83 -4.00
N THR A 9 -21.47 -11.88 -4.47
CA THR A 9 -20.01 -11.80 -4.66
C THR A 9 -19.65 -10.94 -5.87
N VAL A 10 -20.45 -10.97 -6.94
CA VAL A 10 -20.30 -10.07 -8.10
C VAL A 10 -20.69 -8.63 -7.72
N MET A 11 -21.74 -8.40 -6.92
CA MET A 11 -22.06 -7.05 -6.42
C MET A 11 -20.99 -6.48 -5.48
N LEU A 12 -20.30 -7.31 -4.69
CA LEU A 12 -19.22 -6.85 -3.79
C LEU A 12 -17.90 -6.59 -4.50
N LEU A 13 -17.59 -7.32 -5.58
CA LEU A 13 -16.42 -7.04 -6.42
C LEU A 13 -16.59 -5.74 -7.23
N CYS A 14 -17.83 -5.30 -7.45
CA CYS A 14 -18.16 -4.04 -8.13
C CYS A 14 -18.16 -2.80 -7.19
N VAL A 15 -17.71 -2.91 -5.94
CA VAL A 15 -17.55 -1.75 -5.05
C VAL A 15 -16.18 -1.08 -5.29
N SER A 16 -16.10 -0.43 -6.45
CA SER A 16 -15.51 0.88 -6.70
C SER A 16 -14.17 1.23 -6.03
N ALA A 17 -13.05 0.87 -6.67
CA ALA A 17 -11.83 1.68 -6.58
C ALA A 17 -12.07 3.00 -7.33
N SER A 18 -12.40 4.07 -6.63
CA SER A 18 -12.52 5.40 -7.23
C SER A 18 -11.15 6.07 -7.28
N VAL A 19 -10.49 6.00 -8.44
CA VAL A 19 -9.31 6.81 -8.74
C VAL A 19 -9.78 8.20 -9.19
N VAL A 20 -9.53 9.22 -8.36
CA VAL A 20 -9.66 10.62 -8.79
C VAL A 20 -8.29 11.08 -9.24
N ALA A 21 -8.04 11.04 -10.55
CA ALA A 21 -6.91 11.73 -11.15
C ALA A 21 -7.26 13.22 -11.24
N LEU A 22 -6.64 14.06 -10.41
CA LEU A 22 -6.67 15.51 -10.60
C LEU A 22 -5.69 15.84 -11.74
N GLY A 23 -6.16 15.70 -12.97
CA GLY A 23 -5.40 16.05 -14.17
C GLY A 23 -5.39 17.56 -14.39
N THR A 24 -4.20 18.15 -14.42
CA THR A 24 -3.94 19.41 -15.11
C THR A 24 -4.02 19.15 -16.62
N VAL A 25 -4.93 19.81 -17.32
CA VAL A 25 -5.00 19.79 -18.79
C VAL A 25 -3.88 20.68 -19.31
N GLU A 26 -2.81 20.07 -19.82
CA GLU A 26 -1.97 20.71 -20.82
C GLU A 26 -1.48 19.69 -21.86
N SER A 27 -1.54 20.11 -23.11
CA SER A 27 -1.45 19.30 -24.31
C SER A 27 -0.07 18.68 -24.54
N GLY A 28 -0.05 17.36 -24.74
CA GLY A 28 0.74 16.68 -25.76
C GLY A 28 2.27 16.74 -25.65
N ILE A 29 2.84 15.81 -24.88
CA ILE A 29 4.02 15.01 -25.26
C ILE A 29 3.82 13.64 -24.59
N GLU A 30 3.71 12.55 -25.35
CA GLU A 30 3.79 11.18 -24.81
C GLU A 30 5.22 10.94 -24.32
N THR A 31 5.54 11.48 -23.15
CA THR A 31 6.56 10.89 -22.30
C THR A 31 5.84 9.74 -21.60
N GLU A 32 6.38 8.52 -21.65
CA GLU A 32 6.01 7.48 -20.68
C GLU A 32 6.43 8.01 -19.29
N GLU A 33 5.65 8.94 -18.77
CA GLU A 33 5.87 9.61 -17.52
C GLU A 33 5.63 8.57 -16.44
N TYR A 34 6.61 8.37 -15.56
CA TYR A 34 6.48 7.47 -14.43
C TYR A 34 5.48 8.11 -13.45
N ALA A 35 4.19 7.96 -13.75
CA ALA A 35 3.15 8.73 -13.08
C ALA A 35 2.85 8.12 -11.71
N ALA A 36 2.61 8.99 -10.72
CA ALA A 36 2.18 8.54 -9.41
C ALA A 36 0.89 7.70 -9.46
N ALA A 37 0.06 7.87 -10.48
CA ALA A 37 -1.13 7.06 -10.73
C ALA A 37 -0.77 5.61 -11.10
N ASP A 38 0.23 5.38 -11.94
CA ASP A 38 0.69 4.04 -12.31
C ASP A 38 1.34 3.32 -11.12
N ALA A 39 2.15 4.05 -10.36
CA ALA A 39 2.72 3.53 -9.12
C ALA A 39 1.63 3.20 -8.08
N ALA A 40 0.57 4.01 -8.00
CA ALA A 40 -0.58 3.75 -7.13
C ALA A 40 -1.41 2.55 -7.60
N ASP A 41 -1.67 2.43 -8.90
CA ASP A 41 -2.37 1.28 -9.48
C ASP A 41 -1.58 -0.01 -9.22
N ARG A 42 -0.27 0.04 -9.42
CA ARG A 42 0.64 -1.06 -9.12
C ARG A 42 0.66 -1.43 -7.65
N LEU A 43 0.67 -0.46 -6.73
CA LEU A 43 0.54 -0.75 -5.29
C LEU A 43 -0.76 -1.47 -4.95
N ALA A 44 -1.87 -1.08 -5.59
CA ALA A 44 -3.19 -1.62 -5.32
C ALA A 44 -3.37 -3.04 -5.91
N THR A 45 -2.70 -3.36 -7.02
CA THR A 45 -2.95 -4.58 -7.79
C THR A 45 -1.82 -5.60 -7.75
N GLU A 46 -0.56 -5.19 -7.57
CA GLU A 46 0.57 -6.12 -7.55
C GLU A 46 0.56 -6.95 -6.26
N THR A 47 0.48 -8.26 -6.44
CA THR A 47 0.67 -9.23 -5.35
C THR A 47 2.15 -9.56 -5.18
N ALA A 48 2.60 -9.60 -3.93
CA ALA A 48 3.96 -9.97 -3.57
C ALA A 48 3.96 -10.96 -2.40
N THR A 49 5.07 -11.71 -2.31
CA THR A 49 5.34 -12.62 -1.20
C THR A 49 6.52 -12.07 -0.40
N VAL A 50 6.33 -11.88 0.89
CA VAL A 50 7.35 -11.41 1.84
C VAL A 50 7.63 -12.51 2.85
N THR A 51 8.89 -12.92 2.93
CA THR A 51 9.39 -13.87 3.93
C THR A 51 10.29 -13.16 4.91
N TYR A 52 10.06 -13.36 6.21
CA TYR A 52 10.81 -12.74 7.29
C TYR A 52 11.03 -13.73 8.43
N GLU A 53 12.12 -13.54 9.16
CA GLU A 53 12.50 -14.41 10.28
C GLU A 53 11.67 -14.08 11.53
N ILE A 54 11.20 -15.11 12.21
CA ILE A 54 10.54 -15.04 13.51
C ILE A 54 11.51 -15.63 14.55
N ASP A 55 11.78 -14.90 15.64
CA ASP A 55 12.78 -15.35 16.61
C ASP A 55 12.31 -16.60 17.35
N GLY A 56 13.18 -17.62 17.39
CA GLY A 56 12.88 -18.90 18.03
C GLY A 56 13.86 -20.00 17.67
N GLY A 57 15.14 -19.88 18.08
CA GLY A 57 16.13 -20.99 18.16
C GLY A 57 16.61 -21.63 16.85
N ASP A 58 15.76 -21.73 15.82
CA ASP A 58 15.92 -22.62 14.66
C ASP A 58 15.80 -21.90 13.30
N HIS A 59 15.93 -20.57 13.25
CA HIS A 59 15.70 -19.75 12.05
C HIS A 59 14.31 -19.97 11.43
N GLU A 60 13.27 -20.05 12.27
CA GLU A 60 11.91 -20.15 11.79
C GLU A 60 11.55 -18.88 10.99
N SER A 61 10.90 -19.03 9.84
CA SER A 61 10.51 -17.92 8.99
C SER A 61 9.01 -17.97 8.69
N ARG A 62 8.41 -16.79 8.58
CA ARG A 62 7.01 -16.62 8.22
C ARG A 62 6.92 -15.98 6.85
N THR A 63 5.93 -16.43 6.07
CA THR A 63 5.66 -15.94 4.73
C THR A 63 4.26 -15.32 4.67
N VAL A 64 4.16 -14.14 4.07
CA VAL A 64 2.91 -13.42 3.83
C VAL A 64 2.78 -13.15 2.33
N HIS A 65 1.64 -13.49 1.76
CA HIS A 65 1.29 -13.20 0.37
C HIS A 65 0.08 -12.28 0.34
N ALA A 66 0.24 -11.09 -0.22
CA ALA A 66 -0.79 -10.06 -0.28
C ALA A 66 -0.45 -9.02 -1.35
N THR A 67 -1.35 -8.07 -1.61
CA THR A 67 -1.03 -6.89 -2.43
C THR A 67 0.01 -6.01 -1.74
N LEU A 68 0.76 -5.20 -2.50
CA LEU A 68 1.71 -4.25 -1.92
C LEU A 68 1.03 -3.26 -0.96
N VAL A 69 -0.19 -2.81 -1.27
CA VAL A 69 -0.98 -1.94 -0.40
C VAL A 69 -1.34 -2.60 0.93
N GLU A 70 -1.72 -3.89 0.93
CA GLU A 70 -2.02 -4.66 2.14
C GLU A 70 -0.77 -4.94 2.98
N LEU A 71 0.36 -5.22 2.33
CA LEU A 71 1.66 -5.38 2.99
C LEU A 71 2.07 -4.09 3.70
N LEU A 72 1.90 -2.92 3.06
CA LEU A 72 2.15 -1.61 3.65
C LEU A 72 1.25 -1.31 4.84
N ALA A 73 -0.05 -1.57 4.69
CA ALA A 73 -1.04 -1.42 5.77
C ALA A 73 -0.66 -2.28 7.00
N THR A 74 -0.25 -3.52 6.76
CA THR A 74 0.21 -4.44 7.81
C THR A 74 1.52 -3.96 8.45
N ALA A 75 2.47 -3.47 7.65
CA ALA A 75 3.76 -2.98 8.14
C ALA A 75 3.63 -1.69 8.98
N VAL A 76 2.57 -0.92 8.78
CA VAL A 76 2.26 0.27 9.58
C VAL A 76 1.62 -0.10 10.91
N ARG A 77 0.81 -1.16 10.95
CA ARG A 77 0.10 -1.59 12.17
C ARG A 77 0.85 -2.61 13.01
N GLU A 78 1.97 -3.11 12.50
CA GLU A 78 2.66 -4.32 12.96
C GLU A 78 1.80 -5.59 12.75
N PRO A 79 2.41 -6.73 12.35
CA PRO A 79 1.66 -7.96 12.19
C PRO A 79 1.13 -8.47 13.55
N PRO A 80 -0.13 -8.97 13.63
CA PRO A 80 -0.72 -9.40 14.88
C PRO A 80 0.04 -10.59 15.50
N GLY A 81 0.19 -10.56 16.83
CA GLY A 81 0.85 -11.63 17.60
C GLY A 81 2.38 -11.62 17.50
N THR A 82 2.96 -10.48 17.18
CA THR A 82 4.38 -10.31 16.88
C THR A 82 5.03 -9.36 17.89
N ASP A 83 6.26 -9.64 18.34
CA ASP A 83 7.02 -8.65 19.11
C ASP A 83 7.56 -7.53 18.20
N GLY A 84 8.08 -6.45 18.78
CA GLY A 84 8.59 -5.31 18.00
C GLY A 84 9.72 -5.70 17.04
N GLY A 85 10.61 -6.63 17.41
CA GLY A 85 11.76 -7.03 16.59
C GLY A 85 11.37 -7.83 15.35
N ILE A 86 10.41 -8.75 15.49
CA ILE A 86 9.85 -9.49 14.37
C ILE A 86 9.03 -8.52 13.46
N GLY A 87 8.29 -7.58 14.06
CA GLY A 87 7.55 -6.55 13.33
C GLY A 87 8.47 -5.69 12.45
N ASP A 88 9.62 -5.29 12.99
CA ASP A 88 10.65 -4.53 12.26
C ASP A 88 11.27 -5.33 11.10
N ARG A 89 11.50 -6.63 11.27
CA ARG A 89 11.98 -7.51 10.18
C ARG A 89 10.97 -7.62 9.06
N PHE A 90 9.69 -7.84 9.40
CA PHE A 90 8.61 -7.82 8.41
C PHE A 90 8.55 -6.48 7.68
N ARG A 91 8.54 -5.37 8.43
CA ARG A 91 8.50 -4.01 7.89
C ARG A 91 9.66 -3.73 6.94
N SER A 92 10.87 -4.13 7.30
CA SER A 92 12.06 -3.97 6.46
C SER A 92 11.92 -4.69 5.12
N ARG A 93 11.39 -5.92 5.12
CA ARG A 93 11.15 -6.69 3.89
C ARG A 93 10.05 -6.10 3.01
N VAL A 94 9.01 -5.55 3.62
CA VAL A 94 7.97 -4.82 2.88
C VAL A 94 8.55 -3.58 2.21
N ILE A 95 9.37 -2.79 2.93
CA ILE A 95 10.02 -1.59 2.38
C ILE A 95 10.94 -1.95 1.21
N GLU A 96 11.76 -3.00 1.36
CA GLU A 96 12.63 -3.53 0.32
C GLU A 96 11.81 -3.90 -0.94
N ARG A 97 10.75 -4.70 -0.77
CA ARG A 97 9.93 -5.17 -1.89
C ARG A 97 9.19 -4.05 -2.62
N VAL A 98 8.72 -3.03 -1.87
CA VAL A 98 8.05 -1.86 -2.44
C VAL A 98 9.05 -0.94 -3.16
N THR A 99 10.24 -0.77 -2.61
CA THR A 99 11.31 0.01 -3.26
C THR A 99 11.76 -0.64 -4.56
N ASP A 100 11.88 -1.97 -4.58
CA ASP A 100 12.17 -2.74 -5.79
C ASP A 100 11.06 -2.63 -6.84
N ALA A 101 9.78 -2.67 -6.40
CA ALA A 101 8.64 -2.56 -7.31
C ALA A 101 8.52 -1.18 -7.98
N LEU A 102 8.75 -0.10 -7.22
CA LEU A 102 8.43 1.27 -7.66
C LEU A 102 9.65 2.13 -8.00
N GLY A 103 10.87 1.62 -7.78
CA GLY A 103 12.11 2.31 -8.08
C GLY A 103 12.38 3.56 -7.22
N GLY A 104 13.56 4.16 -7.44
CA GLY A 104 14.08 5.25 -6.61
C GLY A 104 13.48 6.63 -6.87
N ARG A 105 12.57 6.76 -7.83
CA ARG A 105 11.86 8.01 -8.18
C ARG A 105 10.43 8.06 -7.65
N THR A 106 10.12 7.17 -6.71
CA THR A 106 8.82 7.13 -6.05
C THR A 106 8.99 7.39 -4.57
N ARG A 107 8.12 8.22 -4.03
CA ARG A 107 7.96 8.41 -2.59
C ARG A 107 6.56 7.99 -2.17
N ILE A 108 6.49 7.26 -1.06
CA ILE A 108 5.24 6.80 -0.49
C ILE A 108 5.16 7.25 0.96
N ASP A 109 4.05 7.89 1.31
CA ASP A 109 3.73 8.26 2.68
C ASP A 109 2.42 7.56 3.08
N VAL A 110 2.50 6.60 4.02
CA VAL A 110 1.36 5.83 4.54
C VAL A 110 0.98 6.35 5.92
N ARG A 111 -0.31 6.62 6.12
CA ARG A 111 -0.87 7.07 7.39
C ARG A 111 -2.14 6.30 7.73
N TYR A 112 -2.30 5.96 9.00
CA TYR A 112 -3.56 5.46 9.55
C TYR A 112 -4.42 6.65 10.02
N GLU A 113 -5.71 6.69 9.65
CA GLU A 113 -6.55 7.88 9.89
C GLU A 113 -6.87 8.13 11.38
N THR A 114 -6.85 7.10 12.22
CA THR A 114 -7.33 7.18 13.62
C THR A 114 -6.20 7.32 14.66
N GLY A 115 -4.95 7.54 14.24
CA GLY A 115 -3.80 7.73 15.15
C GLY A 115 -2.45 7.73 14.42
N ALA A 116 -1.35 7.81 15.16
CA ALA A 116 -0.01 7.87 14.56
C ALA A 116 0.71 6.50 14.59
N PRO A 117 0.47 5.68 13.57
CA PRO A 117 1.60 5.09 12.85
C PRO A 117 1.72 5.68 11.44
N MET A 118 2.92 6.18 11.12
CA MET A 118 3.30 6.69 9.80
C MET A 118 4.48 5.88 9.27
N LEU A 119 4.46 5.58 7.98
CA LEU A 119 5.57 4.97 7.25
C LEU A 119 5.87 5.81 6.02
N THR A 120 7.13 6.18 5.85
CA THR A 120 7.62 6.86 4.65
C THR A 120 8.63 5.97 3.95
N ILE A 121 8.52 5.84 2.63
CA ILE A 121 9.40 5.06 1.77
C ILE A 121 9.89 5.94 0.63
N GLY A 122 11.15 5.79 0.26
CA GLY A 122 11.75 6.51 -0.87
C GLY A 122 12.34 7.87 -0.50
N ASN A 123 12.95 8.50 -1.50
CA ASN A 123 13.62 9.79 -1.35
C ASN A 123 12.63 10.95 -1.43
N GLU A 124 12.97 12.11 -0.87
CA GLU A 124 12.22 13.33 -1.17
C GLU A 124 12.50 13.76 -2.62
N PRO A 125 11.47 14.16 -3.39
CA PRO A 125 11.68 14.73 -4.72
C PRO A 125 12.67 15.91 -4.66
N PRO A 126 13.59 16.05 -5.63
CA PRO A 126 14.40 17.25 -5.77
C PRO A 126 13.51 18.49 -5.87
N ALA A 127 13.96 19.62 -5.32
CA ALA A 127 13.17 20.85 -5.29
C ALA A 127 12.79 21.40 -6.68
N THR A 128 13.49 20.98 -7.74
CA THR A 128 13.26 21.38 -9.12
C THR A 128 12.56 20.32 -9.96
N ALA A 129 12.19 19.18 -9.37
CA ALA A 129 11.55 18.09 -10.09
C ALA A 129 10.07 18.39 -10.29
N GLU A 130 9.54 17.99 -11.45
CA GLU A 130 8.11 17.94 -11.67
C GLU A 130 7.55 16.74 -10.92
N VAL A 131 6.53 16.96 -10.09
CA VAL A 131 6.00 15.94 -9.19
C VAL A 131 4.55 15.67 -9.52
N THR A 132 4.24 14.42 -9.85
CA THR A 132 2.86 13.92 -9.88
C THR A 132 2.52 13.29 -8.54
N ALA A 133 1.23 13.33 -8.16
CA ALA A 133 0.77 12.75 -6.91
C ALA A 133 -0.54 11.97 -7.10
N ALA A 134 -0.64 10.84 -6.40
CA ALA A 134 -1.85 10.04 -6.31
C ALA A 134 -2.13 9.70 -4.84
N VAL A 135 -3.41 9.51 -4.51
CA VAL A 135 -3.85 9.15 -3.16
C VAL A 135 -4.67 7.88 -3.22
N LEU A 136 -4.21 6.85 -2.53
CA LEU A 136 -4.94 5.61 -2.31
C LEU A 136 -5.57 5.63 -0.92
N THR A 137 -6.83 5.20 -0.85
CA THR A 137 -7.51 4.92 0.41
C THR A 137 -7.72 3.41 0.50
N HIS A 138 -7.17 2.78 1.54
CA HIS A 138 -7.30 1.35 1.75
C HIS A 138 -8.08 1.07 3.04
N PRO A 139 -9.08 0.17 3.01
CA PRO A 139 -9.80 -0.21 4.21
C PRO A 139 -8.87 -0.91 5.19
N GLY A 140 -8.93 -0.53 6.45
CA GLY A 140 -8.30 -1.24 7.54
C GLY A 140 -9.08 -2.50 7.90
N SER A 141 -8.35 -3.52 8.33
CA SER A 141 -8.87 -4.84 8.67
C SER A 141 -9.56 -4.93 10.03
N GLU A 142 -9.52 -3.89 10.88
CA GLU A 142 -10.20 -3.88 12.18
C GLU A 142 -11.32 -2.85 12.25
N ARG A 143 -12.47 -3.29 12.77
CA ARG A 143 -13.45 -2.40 13.40
C ARG A 143 -12.93 -2.07 14.80
N ILE A 144 -12.61 -0.82 15.03
CA ILE A 144 -12.49 -0.30 16.39
C ILE A 144 -13.94 -0.14 16.90
N GLU A 145 -14.29 -0.70 18.05
CA GLU A 145 -15.64 -0.52 18.61
C GLU A 145 -15.97 0.98 18.74
N GLY A 146 -17.00 1.43 18.02
CA GLY A 146 -17.50 2.81 18.07
C GLY A 146 -16.93 3.78 17.02
N ASP A 147 -15.90 3.39 16.27
CA ASP A 147 -15.38 4.13 15.12
C ASP A 147 -15.58 3.28 13.85
N GLY A 148 -15.62 3.88 12.68
CA GLY A 148 -15.76 3.12 11.43
C GLY A 148 -14.63 2.08 11.24
N PRO A 149 -14.68 1.25 10.19
CA PRO A 149 -13.47 0.51 9.81
C PRO A 149 -12.33 1.54 9.65
N GLY A 150 -11.24 1.37 10.38
CA GLY A 150 -10.10 2.28 10.27
C GLY A 150 -9.63 2.33 8.82
N ARG A 151 -9.01 3.43 8.37
CA ARG A 151 -8.55 3.56 6.98
C ARG A 151 -7.09 3.96 6.92
N PHE A 152 -6.43 3.50 5.86
CA PHE A 152 -5.11 3.95 5.50
C PHE A 152 -5.20 4.93 4.35
N ARG A 153 -4.53 6.06 4.49
CA ARG A 153 -4.28 7.01 3.41
C ARG A 153 -2.83 6.85 2.98
N ILE A 154 -2.64 6.52 1.71
CA ILE A 154 -1.32 6.31 1.11
C ILE A 154 -1.16 7.37 0.03
N VAL A 155 -0.18 8.24 0.20
CA VAL A 155 0.16 9.28 -0.77
C VAL A 155 1.37 8.80 -1.55
N VAL A 156 1.21 8.69 -2.86
CA VAL A 156 2.27 8.34 -3.80
C VAL A 156 2.69 9.60 -4.52
N ARG A 157 4.00 9.85 -4.59
CA ARG A 157 4.60 10.94 -5.35
C ARG A 157 5.66 10.37 -6.28
N ALA A 158 5.68 10.82 -7.54
CA ALA A 158 6.65 10.37 -8.53
C ALA A 158 7.22 11.56 -9.32
N TRP A 159 8.46 11.43 -9.81
CA TRP A 159 9.22 12.48 -10.52
C TRP A 159 10.33 11.92 -11.44
#